data_AF-A0A1Y0H582-F1
#
_entry.id   AF-A0A1Y0H582-F1
#
_cell.length_a   1.000
_cell.length_b   1.000
_cell.length_c   1.000
_cell.angle_alpha   90.00
_cell.angle_beta   90.00
_cell.angle_gamma   90.00
#
_symmetry.space_group_name_H-M   'P 1'
#
loop_
_entity.id
_entity.type
_entity.pdbx_description
1 polymer ?
#
loop_
_entity_poly.entity_id
_entity_poly.type
_entity_poly.pdbx_seq_one_letter_code
_entity_poly.pdbx_strand_id
1 'polypeptide(L)'
;MNYRITELPQFHLTGPMLRTSVADNEGEKSIPKFWQSLMASGEFKTICALAQPQVFPDGTTFGVNAPDSENEDGFLYYVAVELAPLTASDYSVVTVAPGQWAVFSAVGEPSIAIPAVFKFVNSEFFANSDFASRREEPELEVYSDAPMDDNYVTEVWFPIQPKT
;
A
#
# COMPACT_ATOMS: atom_id res chain seq x y z
N MET A 1 -2.83 18.96 -3.70
CA MET A 1 -2.22 17.81 -4.40
C MET A 1 -3.23 17.32 -5.43
N ASN A 2 -2.80 17.00 -6.66
CA ASN A 2 -3.71 16.45 -7.68
C ASN A 2 -3.98 14.97 -7.38
N TYR A 3 -5.19 14.51 -7.71
CA TYR A 3 -5.58 13.11 -7.59
C TYR A 3 -6.47 12.70 -8.76
N ARG A 4 -6.57 11.40 -8.99
CA ARG A 4 -7.56 10.80 -9.89
C ARG A 4 -8.42 9.80 -9.13
N ILE A 5 -9.64 9.56 -9.61
CA ILE A 5 -10.50 8.50 -9.12
C ILE A 5 -10.51 7.37 -10.14
N THR A 6 -10.38 6.14 -9.66
CA THR A 6 -10.53 4.95 -10.50
C THR A 6 -11.32 3.89 -9.75
N GLU A 7 -11.81 2.89 -10.48
CA GLU A 7 -12.48 1.73 -9.91
C GLU A 7 -11.65 0.48 -10.21
N LEU A 8 -11.48 -0.39 -9.22
CA LEU A 8 -10.76 -1.65 -9.36
C LEU A 8 -11.71 -2.83 -9.06
N PRO A 9 -11.53 -3.98 -9.74
CA PRO A 9 -12.18 -5.21 -9.34
C PRO A 9 -11.57 -5.75 -8.04
N GLN A 10 -12.05 -6.90 -7.56
CA GLN A 10 -11.37 -7.63 -6.49
C GLN A 10 -9.99 -8.09 -6.96
N PHE A 11 -8.98 -8.02 -6.10
CA PHE A 11 -7.67 -8.62 -6.32
C PHE A 11 -7.06 -9.13 -5.02
N HIS A 12 -5.95 -9.85 -5.14
CA HIS A 12 -5.27 -10.47 -3.99
C HIS A 12 -3.81 -10.06 -3.99
N LEU A 13 -3.32 -9.68 -2.83
CA LEU A 13 -1.92 -9.36 -2.59
C LEU A 13 -1.32 -10.39 -1.65
N THR A 14 -0.08 -10.77 -1.84
CA THR A 14 0.63 -11.68 -0.93
C THR A 14 2.03 -11.21 -0.62
N GLY A 15 2.44 -11.40 0.62
CA GLY A 15 3.79 -11.13 1.06
C GLY A 15 3.95 -11.18 2.58
N PRO A 16 5.19 -11.00 3.07
CA PRO A 16 5.48 -10.91 4.48
C PRO A 16 4.76 -9.71 5.10
N MET A 17 4.43 -9.87 6.38
CA MET A 17 3.64 -8.92 7.14
C MET A 17 4.40 -8.49 8.39
N LEU A 18 4.28 -7.20 8.70
CA LEU A 18 4.70 -6.57 9.95
C LEU A 18 3.47 -5.96 10.62
N ARG A 19 3.21 -6.34 11.87
CA ARG A 19 2.25 -5.63 12.73
C ARG A 19 2.93 -4.41 13.34
N THR A 20 2.38 -3.21 13.15
CA THR A 20 2.99 -1.95 13.61
C THR A 20 1.94 -0.86 13.84
N SER A 21 2.38 0.37 14.16
CA SER A 21 1.53 1.53 14.43
C SER A 21 2.17 2.81 13.87
N VAL A 22 1.42 3.92 13.89
CA VAL A 22 1.96 5.24 13.53
C VAL A 22 3.09 5.63 14.47
N ALA A 23 2.93 5.38 15.78
CA ALA A 23 3.93 5.72 16.79
C ALA A 23 5.25 4.97 16.58
N ASP A 24 5.20 3.68 16.24
CA ASP A 24 6.40 2.88 15.93
C ASP A 24 7.15 3.46 14.71
N ASN A 25 6.41 3.95 13.71
CA ASN A 25 6.98 4.52 12.50
C ASN A 25 7.49 5.95 12.68
N GLU A 26 6.97 6.70 13.64
CA GLU A 26 7.55 8.00 14.03
C GLU A 26 8.88 7.82 14.76
N GLY A 27 8.96 6.87 15.70
CA GLY A 27 10.14 6.61 16.53
C GLY A 27 11.13 5.63 15.91
N GLU A 28 10.77 4.35 15.90
CA GLU A 28 11.68 3.25 15.54
C GLU A 28 11.89 3.08 14.03
N LYS A 29 11.03 3.68 13.20
CA LYS A 29 11.06 3.51 11.73
C LYS A 29 10.91 2.03 11.35
N SER A 30 9.91 1.37 11.93
CA SER A 30 9.65 -0.06 11.79
C SER A 30 9.45 -0.48 10.32
N ILE A 31 8.68 0.27 9.53
CA ILE A 31 8.45 -0.02 8.09
C ILE A 31 9.76 0.07 7.27
N PRO A 32 10.54 1.17 7.32
CA PRO A 32 11.83 1.23 6.63
C PRO A 32 12.80 0.11 7.02
N LYS A 33 12.88 -0.25 8.31
CA LYS A 33 13.71 -1.37 8.79
C LYS A 33 13.23 -2.72 8.24
N PHE A 34 11.91 -2.90 8.16
CA PHE A 34 11.32 -4.11 7.60
C PHE A 34 11.67 -4.28 6.12
N TRP A 35 11.48 -3.24 5.32
CA TRP A 35 11.96 -3.22 3.92
C TRP A 35 13.45 -3.57 3.80
N GLN A 36 14.30 -2.93 4.60
CA GLN A 36 15.75 -3.21 4.59
C GLN A 36 16.04 -4.67 4.93
N SER A 37 15.34 -5.25 5.91
CA SER A 37 15.53 -6.64 6.31
C SER A 37 15.18 -7.63 5.20
N LEU A 38 14.04 -7.41 4.51
CA LEU A 38 13.60 -8.24 3.38
C LEU A 38 14.54 -8.15 2.19
N MET A 39 15.08 -6.96 1.91
CA MET A 39 16.08 -6.78 0.85
C MET A 39 17.40 -7.47 1.22
N ALA A 40 17.87 -7.30 2.46
CA ALA A 40 19.14 -7.86 2.92
C ALA A 40 19.12 -9.40 3.02
N SER A 41 17.99 -10.00 3.39
CA SER A 41 17.82 -11.45 3.46
C SER A 41 17.64 -12.10 2.08
N GLY A 42 17.32 -11.31 1.06
CA GLY A 42 16.93 -11.80 -0.28
C GLY A 42 15.46 -12.23 -0.37
N GLU A 43 14.70 -12.14 0.71
CA GLU A 43 13.28 -12.49 0.76
C GLU A 43 12.44 -11.61 -0.17
N PHE A 44 12.81 -10.33 -0.33
CA PHE A 44 12.19 -9.43 -1.31
C PHE A 44 12.19 -10.02 -2.72
N LYS A 45 13.32 -10.63 -3.14
CA LYS A 45 13.42 -11.28 -4.45
C LYS A 45 12.51 -12.50 -4.56
N THR A 46 12.37 -13.27 -3.48
CA THR A 46 11.45 -14.42 -3.42
C THR A 46 10.01 -13.95 -3.60
N ILE A 47 9.61 -12.86 -2.94
CA ILE A 47 8.26 -12.28 -3.05
C ILE A 47 8.01 -11.81 -4.48
N CYS A 48 8.95 -11.05 -5.09
CA CYS A 48 8.82 -10.62 -6.48
C CYS A 48 8.62 -11.78 -7.46
N ALA A 49 9.23 -12.95 -7.20
CA ALA A 49 9.09 -14.14 -8.04
C ALA A 49 7.71 -14.81 -7.94
N LEU A 50 6.90 -14.47 -6.93
CA LEU A 50 5.52 -14.95 -6.78
C LEU A 50 4.50 -14.11 -7.57
N ALA A 51 4.91 -12.96 -8.11
CA ALA A 51 4.00 -12.02 -8.77
C ALA A 51 3.25 -12.68 -9.94
N GLN A 52 1.92 -12.60 -9.89
CA GLN A 52 1.00 -13.05 -10.93
C GLN A 52 0.04 -11.90 -11.25
N PRO A 53 0.54 -10.85 -11.92
CA PRO A 53 -0.22 -9.62 -12.12
C PRO A 53 -1.47 -9.83 -12.97
N GLN A 54 -2.57 -9.19 -12.57
CA GLN A 54 -3.83 -9.15 -13.31
C GLN A 54 -4.39 -7.72 -13.38
N VAL A 55 -4.59 -7.08 -12.24
CA VAL A 55 -5.04 -5.69 -12.14
C VAL A 55 -3.89 -4.73 -12.46
N PHE A 56 -2.65 -5.11 -12.13
CA PHE A 56 -1.45 -4.31 -12.37
C PHE A 56 -0.50 -5.03 -13.36
N PRO A 57 -0.84 -5.10 -14.66
CA PRO A 57 -0.19 -5.99 -15.65
C PRO A 57 1.29 -5.69 -15.89
N ASP A 58 1.74 -4.47 -15.64
CA ASP A 58 3.13 -4.06 -15.82
C ASP A 58 4.05 -4.56 -14.70
N GLY A 59 3.51 -5.29 -13.72
CA GLY A 59 4.25 -5.81 -12.58
C GLY A 59 4.58 -4.72 -11.57
N THR A 60 4.09 -4.86 -10.35
CA THR A 60 4.28 -3.87 -9.28
C THR A 60 4.55 -4.54 -7.95
N THR A 61 5.30 -3.84 -7.11
CA THR A 61 5.42 -4.20 -5.70
C THR A 61 4.61 -3.22 -4.87
N PHE A 62 4.11 -3.69 -3.74
CA PHE A 62 3.16 -2.95 -2.92
C PHE A 62 3.68 -2.82 -1.49
N GLY A 63 3.57 -1.61 -0.94
CA GLY A 63 3.35 -1.42 0.49
C GLY A 63 1.84 -1.45 0.74
N VAL A 64 1.38 -2.20 1.74
CA VAL A 64 -0.06 -2.37 2.02
C VAL A 64 -0.32 -2.06 3.48
N ASN A 65 -1.08 -1.01 3.77
CA ASN A 65 -1.58 -0.70 5.11
C ASN A 65 -2.96 -1.33 5.27
N ALA A 66 -3.04 -2.53 5.85
CA ALA A 66 -4.31 -3.20 6.10
C ALA A 66 -4.78 -2.99 7.55
N PRO A 67 -6.10 -2.88 7.78
CA PRO A 67 -6.63 -2.78 9.14
C PRO A 67 -6.29 -4.04 9.95
N ASP A 68 -5.94 -3.85 11.22
CA ASP A 68 -5.69 -4.93 12.16
C ASP A 68 -6.90 -5.10 13.08
N SER A 69 -7.75 -6.09 12.82
CA SER A 69 -8.95 -6.34 13.63
C SER A 69 -8.65 -6.74 15.07
N GLU A 70 -7.41 -7.14 15.37
CA GLU A 70 -6.98 -7.53 16.71
C GLU A 70 -6.35 -6.37 17.51
N ASN A 71 -6.05 -5.24 16.86
CA ASN A 71 -5.37 -4.11 17.47
C ASN A 71 -5.81 -2.78 16.86
N GLU A 72 -6.75 -2.09 17.53
CA GLU A 72 -7.30 -0.81 17.08
C GLU A 72 -6.26 0.33 17.02
N ASP A 73 -5.17 0.24 17.79
CA ASP A 73 -4.10 1.24 17.82
C ASP A 73 -3.01 0.98 16.75
N GLY A 74 -3.14 -0.11 15.99
CA GLY A 74 -2.15 -0.56 15.01
C GLY A 74 -2.75 -0.91 13.65
N PHE A 75 -1.88 -1.37 12.76
CA PHE A 75 -2.22 -1.87 11.44
C PHE A 75 -1.21 -2.93 11.00
N LEU A 76 -1.59 -3.69 9.98
CA LEU A 76 -0.73 -4.68 9.35
C LEU A 76 -0.09 -4.06 8.11
N TYR A 77 1.23 -3.97 8.08
CA TYR A 77 1.99 -3.52 6.91
C TYR A 77 2.50 -4.73 6.12
N TYR A 78 2.19 -4.82 4.84
CA TYR A 78 2.72 -5.87 3.97
C TYR A 78 3.67 -5.28 2.93
N VAL A 79 4.71 -6.05 2.62
CA VAL A 79 5.48 -5.91 1.38
C VAL A 79 5.01 -7.00 0.45
N ALA A 80 4.25 -6.65 -0.59
CA ALA A 80 3.47 -7.62 -1.33
C ALA A 80 3.61 -7.50 -2.85
N VAL A 81 3.16 -8.55 -3.54
CA VAL A 81 2.90 -8.59 -4.98
C VAL A 81 1.49 -9.08 -5.25
N GLU A 82 0.98 -8.80 -6.45
CA GLU A 82 -0.32 -9.34 -6.88
C GLU A 82 -0.24 -10.86 -7.09
N LEU A 83 -1.27 -11.57 -6.63
CA LEU A 83 -1.39 -13.02 -6.72
C LEU A 83 -2.69 -13.39 -7.44
N ALA A 84 -2.64 -14.35 -8.36
CA ALA A 84 -3.86 -14.82 -9.01
C ALA A 84 -4.80 -15.53 -8.01
N PRO A 85 -6.13 -15.43 -8.20
CA PRO A 85 -7.09 -16.09 -7.33
C PRO A 85 -6.80 -17.59 -7.15
N LEU A 86 -7.04 -18.12 -5.95
CA LEU A 86 -6.88 -19.54 -5.58
C LEU A 86 -5.44 -20.08 -5.64
N THR A 87 -4.44 -19.21 -5.82
CA THR A 87 -3.04 -19.61 -5.74
C THR A 87 -2.62 -19.77 -4.28
N ALA A 88 -2.02 -20.91 -3.95
CA ALA A 88 -1.42 -21.11 -2.64
C ALA A 88 -0.15 -20.25 -2.50
N SER A 89 0.02 -19.60 -1.35
CA SER A 89 1.20 -18.83 -1.00
C SER A 89 1.68 -19.27 0.38
N ASP A 90 3.00 -19.33 0.56
CA ASP A 90 3.60 -19.53 1.89
C ASP A 90 3.46 -18.27 2.77
N TYR A 91 3.05 -17.15 2.17
CA TYR A 91 2.76 -15.90 2.83
C TYR A 91 1.26 -15.70 3.05
N SER A 92 0.93 -14.83 4.01
CA SER A 92 -0.42 -14.31 4.16
C SER A 92 -0.92 -13.65 2.88
N VAL A 93 -2.21 -13.81 2.61
CA VAL A 93 -2.91 -13.22 1.46
C VAL A 93 -3.88 -12.16 1.98
N VAL A 94 -3.80 -10.96 1.42
CA VAL A 94 -4.75 -9.87 1.62
C VAL A 94 -5.71 -9.86 0.43
N THR A 95 -7.00 -10.03 0.70
CA THR A 95 -8.04 -9.87 -0.33
C THR A 95 -8.52 -8.44 -0.30
N VAL A 96 -8.44 -7.75 -1.44
CA VAL A 96 -8.89 -6.37 -1.59
C VAL A 96 -10.21 -6.38 -2.33
N ALA A 97 -11.27 -5.84 -1.72
CA ALA A 97 -12.60 -5.85 -2.31
C ALA A 97 -12.70 -4.88 -3.50
N PRO A 98 -13.63 -5.11 -4.45
CA PRO A 98 -13.86 -4.16 -5.53
C PRO A 98 -14.33 -2.81 -4.99
N GLY A 99 -14.04 -1.74 -5.72
CA GLY A 99 -14.55 -0.42 -5.39
C GLY A 99 -13.72 0.73 -5.94
N GLN A 100 -14.06 1.94 -5.46
CA GLN A 100 -13.44 3.17 -5.91
C GLN A 100 -12.20 3.52 -5.09
N TRP A 101 -11.24 4.14 -5.75
CA TRP A 101 -9.94 4.53 -5.20
C TRP A 101 -9.61 5.97 -5.57
N ALA A 102 -9.20 6.76 -4.58
CA ALA A 102 -8.51 8.03 -4.82
C ALA A 102 -7.01 7.74 -4.93
N VAL A 103 -6.39 8.18 -6.03
CA VAL A 103 -4.97 7.92 -6.30
C VAL A 103 -4.20 9.21 -6.41
N PHE A 104 -3.14 9.29 -5.62
CA PHE A 104 -2.24 10.41 -5.50
C PHE A 104 -0.84 10.01 -5.95
N SER A 105 -0.06 10.97 -6.43
CA SER A 105 1.34 10.76 -6.81
C SER A 105 2.26 11.32 -5.73
N ALA A 106 3.08 10.46 -5.13
CA ALA A 106 4.22 10.82 -4.29
C ALA A 106 5.47 10.90 -5.18
N VAL A 107 6.01 12.10 -5.39
CA VAL A 107 7.18 12.33 -6.24
C VAL A 107 8.43 12.53 -5.38
N GLY A 108 9.49 11.81 -5.69
CA GLY A 108 10.78 11.86 -4.99
C GLY A 108 11.00 10.68 -4.06
N GLU A 109 11.88 10.86 -3.06
CA GLU A 109 12.27 9.78 -2.15
C GLU A 109 11.05 9.19 -1.42
N PRO A 110 10.75 7.88 -1.58
CA PRO A 110 9.56 7.26 -1.00
C PRO A 110 9.42 7.46 0.52
N SER A 111 10.54 7.43 1.25
CA SER A 111 10.58 7.59 2.71
C SER A 111 10.09 8.97 3.19
N ILE A 112 10.05 9.96 2.29
CA ILE A 112 9.65 11.35 2.56
C ILE A 112 8.32 11.66 1.85
N ALA A 113 8.22 11.31 0.57
CA ALA A 113 7.11 11.70 -0.29
C ALA A 113 5.80 10.98 0.11
N ILE A 114 5.86 9.70 0.44
CA ILE A 114 4.67 8.91 0.78
C ILE A 114 4.02 9.39 2.10
N PRO A 115 4.76 9.57 3.22
CA PRO A 115 4.18 10.13 4.44
C PRO A 115 3.53 11.51 4.25
N ALA A 116 4.06 12.34 3.34
CA ALA A 116 3.47 13.63 3.01
C ALA A 116 2.10 13.49 2.32
N VAL A 117 1.92 12.49 1.45
CA VAL A 117 0.62 12.17 0.85
C VAL A 117 -0.35 11.69 1.92
N PHE A 118 0.03 10.71 2.75
CA PHE A 118 -0.83 10.21 3.85
C PHE A 118 -1.28 11.34 4.78
N LYS A 119 -0.37 12.25 5.14
CA LYS A 119 -0.70 13.43 5.95
C LYS A 119 -1.74 14.31 5.27
N PHE A 120 -1.50 14.70 4.01
CA PHE A 120 -2.45 15.53 3.26
C PHE A 120 -3.82 14.86 3.12
N VAL A 121 -3.85 13.57 2.82
CA VAL A 121 -5.10 12.86 2.60
C VAL A 121 -5.95 12.79 3.88
N ASN A 122 -5.30 12.45 5.00
CA ASN A 122 -5.98 12.32 6.28
C ASN A 122 -6.35 13.66 6.93
N SER A 123 -5.55 14.73 6.74
CA SER A 123 -5.82 16.03 7.36
C SER A 123 -6.69 16.96 6.50
N GLU A 124 -6.60 16.85 5.17
CA GLU A 124 -7.25 17.80 4.24
C GLU A 124 -8.24 17.12 3.29
N PHE A 125 -7.82 16.08 2.57
CA PHE A 125 -8.62 15.54 1.46
C PHE A 125 -9.98 15.00 1.93
N PHE A 126 -9.99 14.13 2.94
CA PHE A 126 -11.25 13.58 3.43
C PHE A 126 -12.12 14.62 4.12
N ALA A 127 -11.57 15.68 4.69
CA ALA A 127 -12.38 16.75 5.26
C ALA A 127 -13.07 17.59 4.17
N ASN A 128 -12.37 17.87 3.07
CA ASN A 128 -12.79 18.83 2.05
C ASN A 128 -13.35 18.22 0.75
N SER A 129 -13.41 16.89 0.63
CA SER A 129 -14.01 16.19 -0.52
C SER A 129 -15.38 15.61 -0.21
N ASP A 130 -16.08 15.12 -1.24
CA ASP A 130 -17.34 14.38 -1.11
C ASP A 130 -17.11 12.88 -0.80
N PHE A 131 -15.88 12.48 -0.44
CA PHE A 131 -15.51 11.08 -0.21
C PHE A 131 -15.11 10.81 1.24
N ALA A 132 -15.42 9.61 1.71
CA ALA A 132 -14.92 9.04 2.96
C ALA A 132 -14.02 7.84 2.65
N SER A 133 -13.07 7.56 3.55
CA SER A 133 -12.27 6.32 3.50
C SER A 133 -13.13 5.10 3.80
N ARG A 134 -12.88 4.00 3.09
CA ARG A 134 -13.36 2.65 3.42
C ARG A 134 -12.38 1.99 4.38
N ARG A 135 -12.58 2.20 5.68
CA ARG A 135 -11.62 1.83 6.74
C ARG A 135 -11.37 0.32 6.88
N GLU A 136 -12.28 -0.49 6.35
CA GLU A 136 -12.17 -1.95 6.30
C GLU A 136 -11.28 -2.46 5.16
N GLU A 137 -10.94 -1.60 4.19
CA GLU A 137 -10.06 -1.94 3.06
C GLU A 137 -8.65 -1.38 3.28
N PRO A 138 -7.62 -2.03 2.70
CA PRO A 138 -6.26 -1.55 2.82
C PRO A 138 -5.99 -0.30 1.98
N GLU A 139 -5.06 0.53 2.45
CA GLU A 139 -4.44 1.60 1.65
C GLU A 139 -3.17 1.05 0.99
N LEU A 140 -2.83 1.52 -0.22
CA LEU A 140 -1.72 0.94 -1.00
C LEU A 140 -0.67 1.99 -1.36
N GLU A 141 0.59 1.59 -1.28
CA GLU A 141 1.75 2.23 -1.87
C GLU A 141 2.16 1.38 -3.08
N VAL A 142 1.96 1.88 -4.30
CA VAL A 142 2.24 1.13 -5.53
C VAL A 142 3.56 1.61 -6.11
N TYR A 143 4.56 0.74 -6.05
CA TYR A 143 5.91 0.99 -6.56
C TYR A 143 6.03 0.45 -7.98
N SER A 144 6.46 1.33 -8.89
CA SER A 144 6.80 0.96 -10.27
C SER A 144 8.24 0.41 -10.37
N ASP A 145 8.52 -0.30 -11.46
CA ASP A 145 9.86 -0.77 -11.80
C ASP A 145 10.79 0.33 -12.37
N ALA A 146 10.35 1.59 -12.33
CA ALA A 146 11.18 2.71 -12.76
C ALA A 146 12.42 2.88 -11.85
N PRO A 147 13.54 3.41 -12.37
CA PRO A 147 14.69 3.74 -11.55
C PRO A 147 14.31 4.70 -10.41
N MET A 148 14.68 4.37 -9.18
CA MET A 148 14.48 5.24 -8.02
C MET A 148 15.45 6.43 -8.07
N ASP A 149 15.05 7.49 -8.76
CA ASP A 149 15.71 8.80 -8.79
C ASP A 149 14.84 9.89 -8.12
N ASP A 150 15.29 11.15 -8.17
CA ASP A 150 14.58 12.28 -7.55
C ASP A 150 13.20 12.56 -8.17
N ASN A 151 12.90 11.99 -9.34
CA ASN A 151 11.61 12.08 -10.03
C ASN A 151 10.82 10.77 -9.95
N TYR A 152 11.28 9.78 -9.18
CA TYR A 152 10.55 8.54 -8.99
C TYR A 152 9.16 8.83 -8.43
N VAL A 153 8.16 8.16 -9.00
CA VAL A 153 6.77 8.33 -8.62
C VAL A 153 6.27 7.04 -7.98
N THR A 154 5.91 7.11 -6.71
CA THR A 154 5.07 6.11 -6.06
C THR A 154 3.62 6.58 -6.14
N GLU A 155 2.71 5.72 -6.58
CA GLU A 155 1.29 6.02 -6.43
C GLU A 155 0.81 5.61 -5.04
N VAL A 156 0.02 6.45 -4.38
CA VAL A 156 -0.61 6.15 -3.09
C VAL A 156 -2.12 6.11 -3.28
N TRP A 157 -2.71 4.97 -2.96
CA TRP A 157 -4.10 4.65 -3.26
C TRP A 157 -4.89 4.50 -1.98
N PHE A 158 -6.00 5.23 -1.89
CA PHE A 158 -6.92 5.20 -0.77
C PHE A 158 -8.27 4.64 -1.22
N PRO A 159 -8.81 3.60 -0.56
CA PRO A 159 -10.12 3.09 -0.88
C PRO A 159 -11.17 4.08 -0.39
N ILE A 160 -12.10 4.48 -1.28
CA ILE A 160 -13.05 5.55 -1.02
C ILE A 160 -14.50 5.13 -1.28
N GLN A 161 -15.41 5.85 -0.66
CA GLN A 161 -16.85 5.80 -0.89
C GLN A 161 -17.45 7.21 -0.81
N PRO A 162 -18.60 7.49 -1.44
CA PRO A 162 -19.30 8.76 -1.27
C PRO A 162 -19.65 9.03 0.20
N LYS A 163 -19.54 10.29 0.64
CA LYS A 163 -20.12 10.74 1.91
C LYS A 163 -21.63 10.76 1.78
N THR A 164 -22.31 10.10 2.72
CA THR A 164 -23.74 10.26 2.97
C THR A 164 -24.03 11.53 3.75
#